data_AF-A0A9E3BPE1-F1
#
_entry.id   AF-A0A9E3BPE1-F1
#
_cell.length_a   1.000
_cell.length_b   1.000
_cell.length_c   1.000
_cell.angle_alpha   90.00
_cell.angle_beta   90.00
_cell.angle_gamma   90.00
#
_symmetry.space_group_name_H-M   'P 1'
#
loop_
_entity.id
_entity.type
_entity.pdbx_description
1 polymer ?
#
loop_
_entity_poly.entity_id
_entity_poly.type
_entity_poly.pdbx_seq_one_letter_code
_entity_poly.pdbx_strand_id
1 'polypeptide(L)'
;MALNLTSRLQVTAHYFWNRRNASALSHHGVRLEYDPEQRRMAGIILGFTFTLLAVALMAILAWFKPAGQVGSSRILADRDTGAIYVLVDGRLYPALNLISARLIAGEDSRPTFVKANELGKYPQGPIVGIVGAPTQMPIRTGLGSEWAVCDTAPKATPMASAAEQPVVTAIAGAVQTGLRSAPLAAPDAILARHNTKTYVIWSGHRSEIDLANKSVALALGIDSTASVPVPMSSALFDAIPATDPLINPVIPGAGAPSPWNLGQPAVIGSVLSVHDLQRSGADTFYVLLGNGVQRISPFVASLLRSQ
;
A
#
# COMPACT_ATOMS: atom_id res chain seq x y z
N MET A 1 -47.50 76.18 -23.46
CA MET A 1 -46.84 76.72 -22.26
C MET A 1 -47.39 75.95 -21.05
N ALA A 2 -46.64 74.99 -20.51
CA ALA A 2 -47.14 74.17 -19.40
C ALA A 2 -47.18 75.03 -18.12
N LEU A 3 -48.38 75.32 -17.62
CA LEU A 3 -48.59 75.98 -16.33
C LEU A 3 -48.15 75.02 -15.22
N ASN A 4 -46.96 75.26 -14.65
CA ASN A 4 -46.57 74.61 -13.40
C ASN A 4 -47.44 75.18 -12.27
N LEU A 5 -48.52 74.47 -11.95
CA LEU A 5 -49.48 74.81 -10.88
C LEU A 5 -48.87 74.71 -9.47
N THR A 6 -47.66 74.18 -9.35
CA THR A 6 -46.94 74.06 -8.08
C THR A 6 -45.49 74.52 -8.26
N SER A 7 -45.03 75.39 -7.34
CA SER A 7 -43.63 75.79 -7.31
C SER A 7 -42.77 74.69 -6.67
N ARG A 8 -41.51 74.55 -7.10
CA ARG A 8 -40.55 73.63 -6.46
C ARG A 8 -40.49 73.83 -4.94
N LEU A 9 -40.57 75.09 -4.51
CA LEU A 9 -40.61 75.50 -3.11
C LEU A 9 -41.83 74.92 -2.38
N GLN A 10 -43.03 74.98 -2.97
CA GLN A 10 -44.23 74.38 -2.39
C GLN A 10 -44.11 72.86 -2.26
N VAL A 11 -43.56 72.18 -3.27
CA VAL A 11 -43.36 70.72 -3.23
C VAL A 11 -42.34 70.35 -2.14
N THR A 12 -41.21 71.05 -2.06
CA THR A 12 -40.22 70.82 -1.00
C THR A 12 -40.77 71.13 0.39
N ALA A 13 -41.58 72.18 0.53
CA ALA A 13 -42.22 72.54 1.79
C ALA A 13 -43.23 71.47 2.23
N HIS A 14 -44.01 70.92 1.29
CA HIS A 14 -44.95 69.83 1.56
C HIS A 14 -44.23 68.55 2.02
N TYR A 15 -43.15 68.14 1.34
CA TYR A 15 -42.35 66.98 1.78
C TYR A 15 -41.68 67.21 3.12
N PHE A 16 -41.15 68.41 3.38
CA PHE A 16 -40.59 68.76 4.68
C PHE A 16 -41.64 68.69 5.80
N TRP A 17 -42.85 69.21 5.55
CA TRP A 17 -43.96 69.16 6.50
C TRP A 17 -44.38 67.72 6.82
N ASN A 18 -44.54 66.88 5.79
CA ASN A 18 -44.88 65.46 5.98
C ASN A 18 -43.78 64.72 6.75
N ARG A 19 -42.49 64.99 6.45
CA ARG A 19 -41.36 64.40 7.18
C ARG A 19 -41.34 64.81 8.65
N ARG A 20 -41.63 66.09 8.94
CA ARG A 20 -41.74 66.60 10.31
C ARG A 20 -42.88 65.94 11.08
N ASN A 21 -44.04 65.73 10.46
CA ASN A 21 -45.16 65.01 11.09
C ASN A 21 -44.83 63.53 11.34
N ALA A 22 -44.16 62.87 10.40
CA ALA A 22 -43.71 61.49 10.58
C ALA A 22 -42.69 61.35 11.72
N SER A 23 -41.75 62.29 11.85
CA SER A 23 -40.82 62.36 12.98
C SER A 23 -41.53 62.61 14.31
N ALA A 24 -42.55 63.49 14.32
CA ALA A 24 -43.34 63.76 15.52
C ALA A 24 -44.06 62.52 16.03
N LEU A 25 -44.63 61.71 15.12
CA LEU A 25 -45.34 60.47 15.46
C LEU A 25 -44.39 59.34 15.88
N SER A 26 -43.24 59.20 15.22
CA SER A 26 -42.30 58.08 15.48
C SER A 26 -41.37 58.34 16.66
N HIS A 27 -40.86 59.56 16.80
CA HIS A 27 -39.83 59.92 17.78
C HIS A 27 -40.31 60.91 18.85
N HIS A 28 -41.62 61.22 18.89
CA HIS A 28 -42.21 62.18 19.84
C HIS A 28 -41.53 63.56 19.83
N GLY A 29 -40.97 63.96 18.67
CA GLY A 29 -40.19 65.19 18.53
C GLY A 29 -40.22 65.76 17.11
N VAL A 30 -40.29 67.09 17.01
CA VAL A 30 -40.37 67.85 15.73
C VAL A 30 -39.03 68.47 15.31
N ARG A 31 -37.98 68.25 16.09
CA ARG A 31 -36.64 68.79 15.82
C ARG A 31 -35.89 67.84 14.91
N LEU A 32 -35.66 68.23 13.65
CA LEU A 32 -34.93 67.45 12.66
C LEU A 32 -33.40 67.67 12.76
N GLU A 33 -32.84 67.82 13.95
CA GLU A 33 -31.38 68.01 14.11
C GLU A 33 -30.58 66.78 13.63
N TYR A 34 -31.15 65.58 13.73
CA TYR A 34 -30.58 64.33 13.22
C TYR A 34 -31.70 63.49 12.61
N ASP A 35 -31.60 63.18 11.31
CA ASP A 35 -32.63 62.45 10.57
C ASP A 35 -32.15 60.99 10.32
N PRO A 36 -32.40 60.05 11.26
CA PRO A 36 -31.84 58.70 11.20
C PRO A 36 -32.37 57.90 10.00
N GLU A 37 -33.61 58.16 9.59
CA GLU A 37 -34.27 57.51 8.47
C GLU A 37 -33.62 57.90 7.14
N GLN A 38 -33.20 59.15 6.98
CA GLN A 38 -32.50 59.61 5.77
C GLN A 38 -31.12 58.95 5.64
N ARG A 39 -30.36 58.83 6.74
CA ARG A 39 -29.06 58.14 6.73
C ARG A 39 -29.21 56.65 6.50
N ARG A 40 -30.25 56.02 7.08
CA ARG A 40 -30.57 54.60 6.85
C ARG A 40 -30.94 54.34 5.39
N MET A 41 -31.84 55.14 4.82
CA MET A 41 -32.21 55.04 3.40
C MET A 41 -31.02 55.30 2.48
N ALA A 42 -30.20 56.32 2.75
CA ALA A 42 -29.00 56.58 1.96
C ALA A 42 -28.00 55.41 2.02
N GLY A 43 -27.82 54.79 3.18
CA GLY A 43 -27.01 53.58 3.35
C GLY A 43 -27.56 52.37 2.58
N ILE A 44 -28.88 52.15 2.61
CA ILE A 44 -29.55 51.07 1.86
C ILE A 44 -29.41 51.30 0.35
N ILE A 45 -29.64 52.52 -0.12
CA ILE A 45 -29.51 52.86 -1.55
C ILE A 45 -28.07 52.63 -1.99
N LEU A 46 -27.09 53.16 -1.24
CA LEU A 46 -25.67 53.00 -1.55
C LEU A 46 -25.28 51.52 -1.61
N GLY A 47 -25.68 50.74 -0.60
CA GLY A 47 -25.44 49.29 -0.55
C GLY A 47 -26.09 48.54 -1.71
N PHE A 48 -27.31 48.92 -2.10
CA PHE A 48 -28.00 48.33 -3.25
C PHE A 48 -27.27 48.64 -4.56
N THR A 49 -26.82 49.88 -4.78
CA THR A 49 -26.00 50.24 -5.95
C THR A 49 -24.69 49.46 -6.01
N PHE A 50 -23.98 49.31 -4.89
CA PHE A 50 -22.75 48.51 -4.86
C PHE A 50 -23.02 47.03 -5.17
N THR A 51 -24.11 46.48 -4.64
CA THR A 51 -24.51 45.10 -4.94
C THR A 51 -24.81 44.92 -6.43
N LEU A 52 -25.55 45.86 -7.04
CA LEU A 52 -25.83 45.84 -8.48
C LEU A 52 -24.54 45.92 -9.32
N LEU A 53 -23.60 46.81 -8.95
CA LEU A 53 -22.31 46.93 -9.63
C LEU A 53 -21.49 45.64 -9.48
N ALA A 54 -21.47 45.03 -8.30
CA ALA A 54 -20.77 43.77 -8.07
C ALA A 54 -21.37 42.62 -8.89
N VAL A 55 -22.71 42.53 -8.96
CA VAL A 55 -23.41 41.54 -9.80
C VAL A 55 -23.11 41.76 -11.28
N ALA A 56 -23.13 43.00 -11.75
CA ALA A 56 -22.77 43.33 -13.13
C ALA A 56 -21.31 42.96 -13.45
N LEU A 57 -20.38 43.25 -12.54
CA LEU A 57 -18.97 42.88 -12.71
C LEU A 57 -18.78 41.36 -12.75
N MET A 58 -19.43 40.63 -11.85
CA MET A 58 -19.41 39.16 -11.83
C MET A 58 -20.00 38.57 -13.12
N ALA A 59 -21.09 39.15 -13.65
CA ALA A 59 -21.68 38.73 -14.91
C ALA A 59 -20.73 38.93 -16.09
N ILE A 60 -20.03 40.07 -16.15
CA ILE A 60 -19.03 40.34 -17.19
C ILE A 60 -17.85 39.36 -17.10
N LEU A 61 -17.34 39.11 -15.90
CA LEU A 61 -16.25 38.15 -15.68
C LEU A 61 -16.65 36.72 -16.06
N ALA A 62 -17.88 36.31 -15.74
CA ALA A 62 -18.43 35.03 -16.13
C ALA A 62 -18.53 34.88 -17.66
N TRP A 63 -18.87 35.96 -18.37
CA TRP A 63 -18.98 35.95 -19.83
C TRP A 63 -17.63 35.88 -20.55
N PHE A 64 -16.58 36.50 -20.00
CA PHE A 64 -15.23 36.46 -20.59
C PHE A 64 -14.41 35.21 -20.24
N LYS A 65 -14.72 34.51 -19.14
CA LYS A 65 -14.04 33.24 -18.76
C LYS A 65 -14.98 32.04 -18.58
N PRO A 66 -15.87 31.70 -19.53
CA PRO A 66 -16.89 30.67 -19.31
C PRO A 66 -16.38 29.23 -19.51
N ALA A 67 -15.20 29.00 -20.09
CA ALA A 67 -14.73 27.66 -20.42
C ALA A 67 -13.20 27.61 -20.38
N GLY A 68 -12.64 26.57 -19.74
CA GLY A 68 -11.22 26.27 -19.89
C GLY A 68 -10.94 26.15 -21.39
N GLN A 69 -10.00 26.93 -21.91
CA GLN A 69 -9.53 26.75 -23.26
C GLN A 69 -8.66 25.50 -23.29
N VAL A 70 -8.69 24.78 -24.42
CA VAL A 70 -7.84 23.61 -24.67
C VAL A 70 -6.35 23.92 -24.42
N GLY A 71 -5.95 25.18 -24.67
CA GLY A 71 -4.61 25.66 -24.35
C GLY A 71 -3.54 24.82 -25.03
N SER A 72 -2.46 24.54 -24.30
CA SER A 72 -1.39 23.61 -24.70
C SER A 72 -1.55 22.22 -24.07
N SER A 73 -2.71 21.91 -23.49
CA SER A 73 -2.92 20.67 -22.75
C SER A 73 -3.13 19.49 -23.69
N ARG A 74 -2.31 18.45 -23.55
CA ARG A 74 -2.44 17.21 -24.35
C ARG A 74 -3.57 16.31 -23.86
N ILE A 75 -3.99 16.47 -22.60
CA ILE A 75 -5.06 15.67 -21.98
C ILE A 75 -6.24 16.58 -21.67
N LEU A 76 -7.38 16.27 -22.24
CA LEU A 76 -8.63 17.01 -22.09
C LEU A 76 -9.69 16.12 -21.47
N ALA A 77 -10.61 16.73 -20.74
CA ALA A 77 -11.83 16.07 -20.29
C ALA A 77 -13.03 16.95 -20.63
N ASP A 78 -14.11 16.31 -21.04
CA ASP A 78 -15.40 16.97 -21.14
C ASP A 78 -15.88 17.34 -19.73
N ARG A 79 -16.22 18.61 -19.53
CA ARG A 79 -16.71 19.14 -18.25
C ARG A 79 -18.03 18.50 -17.80
N ASP A 80 -18.89 18.14 -18.74
CA ASP A 80 -20.25 17.69 -18.43
C ASP A 80 -20.30 16.16 -18.25
N THR A 81 -19.56 15.41 -19.08
CA THR A 81 -19.58 13.94 -19.07
C THR A 81 -18.38 13.32 -18.34
N GLY A 82 -17.29 14.07 -18.14
CA GLY A 82 -16.02 13.53 -17.64
C GLY A 82 -15.28 12.63 -18.64
N ALA A 83 -15.77 12.51 -19.89
CA ALA A 83 -15.11 11.74 -20.93
C ALA A 83 -13.70 12.29 -21.20
N ILE A 84 -12.71 11.40 -21.23
CA ILE A 84 -11.29 11.77 -21.36
C ILE A 84 -10.89 11.67 -22.82
N TYR A 85 -10.12 12.65 -23.27
CA TYR A 85 -9.55 12.72 -24.62
C TYR A 85 -8.06 13.01 -24.53
N VAL A 86 -7.31 12.47 -25.49
CA VAL A 86 -5.89 12.81 -25.69
C VAL A 86 -5.71 13.43 -27.07
N LEU A 87 -4.99 14.55 -27.11
CA LEU A 87 -4.67 15.28 -28.34
C LEU A 87 -3.32 14.77 -28.86
N VAL A 88 -3.34 14.15 -30.04
CA VAL A 88 -2.14 13.66 -30.74
C VAL A 88 -2.17 14.23 -32.15
N ASP A 89 -1.11 14.95 -32.53
CA ASP A 89 -0.95 15.55 -33.87
C ASP A 89 -2.18 16.34 -34.35
N GLY A 90 -2.82 17.08 -33.44
CA GLY A 90 -4.00 17.90 -33.75
C GLY A 90 -5.33 17.13 -33.85
N ARG A 91 -5.37 15.83 -33.53
CA ARG A 91 -6.57 14.99 -33.51
C ARG A 91 -6.88 14.50 -32.10
N LEU A 92 -8.16 14.53 -31.72
CA LEU A 92 -8.61 14.05 -30.40
C LEU A 92 -8.97 12.58 -30.47
N TYR A 93 -8.38 11.78 -29.60
CA TYR A 93 -8.71 10.37 -29.42
C TYR A 93 -9.43 10.20 -28.09
N PRO A 94 -10.68 9.68 -28.06
CA PRO A 94 -11.35 9.35 -26.81
C PRO A 94 -10.57 8.24 -26.10
N ALA A 95 -10.21 8.46 -24.83
CA ALA A 95 -9.42 7.54 -24.04
C ALA A 95 -10.30 6.79 -23.02
N LEU A 96 -10.12 5.46 -22.91
CA LEU A 96 -10.88 4.63 -21.97
C LEU A 96 -10.61 4.95 -20.49
N ASN A 97 -9.45 5.52 -20.17
CA ASN A 97 -9.05 5.89 -18.82
C ASN A 97 -7.96 6.97 -18.83
N LEU A 98 -7.78 7.64 -17.70
CA LEU A 98 -6.79 8.71 -17.54
C LEU A 98 -5.35 8.19 -17.72
N ILE A 99 -5.05 6.99 -17.25
CA ILE A 99 -3.72 6.39 -17.37
C ILE A 99 -3.37 6.17 -18.85
N SER A 100 -4.29 5.68 -19.65
CA SER A 100 -4.09 5.51 -21.10
C SER A 100 -3.83 6.86 -21.78
N ALA A 101 -4.58 7.90 -21.41
CA ALA A 101 -4.34 9.25 -21.94
C ALA A 101 -2.95 9.79 -21.55
N ARG A 102 -2.51 9.56 -20.30
CA ARG A 102 -1.17 9.94 -19.82
C ARG A 102 -0.05 9.18 -20.54
N LEU A 103 -0.23 7.87 -20.76
CA LEU A 103 0.72 7.04 -21.51
C LEU A 103 0.87 7.51 -22.96
N ILE A 104 -0.24 7.84 -23.62
CA ILE A 104 -0.22 8.35 -25.00
C ILE A 104 0.38 9.76 -25.06
N ALA A 105 0.04 10.63 -24.10
CA ALA A 105 0.56 12.00 -24.04
C ALA A 105 2.06 12.06 -23.66
N GLY A 106 2.56 11.03 -22.96
CA GLY A 106 3.93 10.95 -22.44
C GLY A 106 4.17 11.79 -21.17
N GLU A 107 3.11 12.16 -20.45
CA GLU A 107 3.18 13.06 -19.28
C GLU A 107 2.13 12.71 -18.21
N ASP A 108 2.45 12.97 -16.93
CA ASP A 108 1.53 12.78 -15.79
C ASP A 108 0.62 13.99 -15.54
N SER A 109 0.17 14.63 -16.62
CA SER A 109 -0.67 15.82 -16.52
C SER A 109 -2.07 15.49 -15.99
N ARG A 110 -2.70 16.47 -15.34
CA ARG A 110 -4.14 16.42 -15.02
C ARG A 110 -4.95 16.82 -16.26
N PRO A 111 -6.12 16.20 -16.49
CA PRO A 111 -6.96 16.56 -17.62
C PRO A 111 -7.47 18.00 -17.46
N THR A 112 -7.47 18.75 -18.55
CA THR A 112 -8.06 20.09 -18.59
C THR A 112 -9.55 19.97 -18.94
N PHE A 113 -10.42 20.45 -18.06
CA PHE A 113 -11.87 20.38 -18.25
C PHE A 113 -12.38 21.50 -19.17
N VAL A 114 -12.83 21.10 -20.35
CA VAL A 114 -13.34 21.97 -21.42
C VAL A 114 -14.78 21.61 -21.75
N LYS A 115 -15.54 22.53 -22.35
CA LYS A 115 -16.91 22.25 -22.79
C LYS A 115 -16.91 21.36 -24.04
N ALA A 116 -17.95 20.57 -24.24
CA ALA A 116 -18.12 19.74 -25.43
C ALA A 116 -17.93 20.50 -26.76
N ASN A 117 -18.41 21.76 -26.84
CA ASN A 117 -18.26 22.60 -28.03
C ASN A 117 -16.79 22.93 -28.38
N GLU A 118 -15.88 22.95 -27.40
CA GLU A 118 -14.45 23.15 -27.66
C GLU A 118 -13.79 21.86 -28.17
N LEU A 119 -14.21 20.70 -27.67
CA LEU A 119 -13.74 19.39 -28.15
C LEU A 119 -14.18 19.14 -29.59
N GLY A 120 -15.40 19.56 -29.95
CA GLY A 120 -15.94 19.43 -31.30
C GLY A 120 -15.19 20.23 -32.38
N LYS A 121 -14.28 21.14 -32.00
CA LYS A 121 -13.43 21.89 -32.96
C LYS A 121 -12.28 21.07 -33.54
N TYR A 122 -11.96 19.93 -32.92
CA TYR A 122 -10.87 19.06 -33.34
C TYR A 122 -11.42 17.81 -34.04
N PRO A 123 -10.74 17.28 -35.06
CA PRO A 123 -11.13 16.00 -35.66
C PRO A 123 -11.05 14.90 -34.59
N GLN A 124 -12.02 14.00 -34.57
CA GLN A 124 -12.04 12.86 -33.65
C GLN A 124 -11.44 11.62 -34.31
N GLY A 125 -10.65 10.88 -33.55
CA GLY A 125 -10.11 9.57 -33.88
C GLY A 125 -10.91 8.43 -33.23
N PRO A 126 -10.51 7.17 -33.49
CA PRO A 126 -11.05 6.02 -32.79
C PRO A 126 -10.76 6.06 -31.28
N ILE A 127 -11.53 5.29 -30.52
CA ILE A 127 -11.30 5.11 -29.08
C ILE A 127 -9.97 4.41 -28.85
N VAL A 128 -9.19 4.89 -27.88
CA VAL A 128 -7.87 4.36 -27.51
C VAL A 128 -7.80 4.02 -26.02
N GLY A 129 -6.89 3.12 -25.67
CA GLY A 129 -6.52 2.85 -24.28
C GLY A 129 -6.57 1.37 -23.91
N ILE A 130 -6.15 1.11 -22.68
CA ILE A 130 -6.01 -0.24 -22.13
C ILE A 130 -7.24 -0.54 -21.26
N VAL A 131 -8.00 -1.56 -21.64
CA VAL A 131 -9.16 -2.01 -20.85
C VAL A 131 -8.68 -2.55 -19.50
N GLY A 132 -9.34 -2.13 -18.42
CA GLY A 132 -9.00 -2.57 -17.06
C GLY A 132 -7.80 -1.86 -16.42
N ALA A 133 -7.18 -0.89 -17.10
CA ALA A 133 -6.16 -0.07 -16.46
C ALA A 133 -6.75 0.72 -15.28
N PRO A 134 -5.98 0.91 -14.19
CA PRO A 134 -6.47 1.61 -13.01
C PRO A 134 -6.78 3.06 -13.35
N THR A 135 -7.74 3.65 -12.65
CA THR A 135 -8.12 5.06 -12.83
C THR A 135 -7.11 6.01 -12.19
N GLN A 136 -6.42 5.54 -11.14
CA GLN A 136 -5.41 6.29 -10.39
C GLN A 136 -4.26 5.37 -9.98
N MET A 137 -3.05 5.91 -9.94
CA MET A 137 -1.87 5.24 -9.41
C MET A 137 -1.29 6.07 -8.25
N PRO A 138 -1.95 6.10 -7.08
CA PRO A 138 -1.37 6.78 -5.92
C PRO A 138 -0.09 6.06 -5.50
N ILE A 139 1.04 6.77 -5.52
CA ILE A 139 2.30 6.26 -4.98
C ILE A 139 2.24 6.44 -3.47
N ARG A 140 2.34 5.34 -2.72
CA ARG A 140 2.50 5.38 -1.26
C ARG A 140 3.98 5.48 -0.94
N THR A 141 4.44 6.66 -0.55
CA THR A 141 5.83 6.91 -0.15
C THR A 141 6.05 6.50 1.31
N GLY A 142 6.13 5.19 1.56
CA GLY A 142 6.67 4.66 2.82
C GLY A 142 8.19 4.76 2.83
N LEU A 143 8.80 4.89 4.02
CA LEU A 143 10.28 4.93 4.17
C LEU A 143 10.94 3.55 3.92
N GLY A 144 10.17 2.47 3.90
CA GLY A 144 10.64 1.10 3.66
C GLY A 144 9.69 0.32 2.74
N SER A 145 10.26 -0.63 2.00
CA SER A 145 9.52 -1.59 1.17
C SER A 145 9.42 -2.91 1.92
N GLU A 146 8.27 -3.17 2.50
CA GLU A 146 8.00 -4.39 3.26
C GLU A 146 7.03 -5.28 2.50
N TRP A 147 7.42 -6.54 2.33
CA TRP A 147 6.65 -7.57 1.65
C TRP A 147 6.66 -8.85 2.46
N ALA A 148 5.50 -9.50 2.53
CA ALA A 148 5.40 -10.82 3.14
C ALA A 148 4.52 -11.74 2.28
N VAL A 149 4.90 -13.01 2.26
CA VAL A 149 4.10 -14.11 1.73
C VAL A 149 3.74 -14.99 2.91
N CYS A 150 2.45 -15.22 3.11
CA CYS A 150 1.93 -16.03 4.21
C CYS A 150 1.15 -17.21 3.65
N ASP A 151 1.52 -18.41 4.09
CA ASP A 151 0.69 -19.59 3.92
C ASP A 151 -0.13 -19.83 5.18
N THR A 152 -1.43 -20.02 5.00
CA THR A 152 -2.30 -20.55 6.05
C THR A 152 -2.56 -22.02 5.79
N ALA A 153 -2.08 -22.88 6.69
CA ALA A 153 -2.29 -24.31 6.60
C ALA A 153 -3.79 -24.65 6.61
N PRO A 154 -4.24 -25.54 5.73
CA PRO A 154 -5.64 -25.94 5.68
C PRO A 154 -6.01 -26.72 6.94
N LYS A 155 -7.12 -26.33 7.57
CA LYS A 155 -7.62 -26.97 8.80
C LYS A 155 -8.99 -27.57 8.54
N ALA A 156 -9.19 -28.82 8.95
CA ALA A 156 -10.51 -29.44 8.93
C ALA A 156 -11.45 -28.69 9.88
N THR A 157 -12.69 -28.50 9.43
CA THR A 157 -13.77 -27.96 10.25
C THR A 157 -14.79 -29.07 10.51
N PRO A 158 -15.71 -28.92 11.48
CA PRO A 158 -16.76 -29.91 11.72
C PRO A 158 -17.62 -30.22 10.47
N MET A 159 -17.63 -29.32 9.48
CA MET A 159 -18.47 -29.40 8.28
C MET A 159 -17.68 -29.66 6.99
N ALA A 160 -16.34 -29.61 7.01
CA ALA A 160 -15.51 -29.77 5.82
C ALA A 160 -14.12 -30.34 6.14
N SER A 161 -13.69 -31.28 5.31
CA SER A 161 -12.32 -31.81 5.32
C SER A 161 -11.30 -30.70 5.06
N ALA A 162 -10.07 -30.86 5.58
CA ALA A 162 -8.99 -29.94 5.25
C ALA A 162 -8.73 -29.95 3.74
N ALA A 163 -8.57 -28.76 3.14
CA ALA A 163 -8.12 -28.66 1.75
C ALA A 163 -6.69 -29.25 1.62
N GLU A 164 -6.32 -29.62 0.40
CA GLU A 164 -4.98 -30.17 0.14
C GLU A 164 -3.90 -29.09 0.11
N GLN A 165 -4.24 -27.91 -0.41
CA GLN A 165 -3.31 -26.79 -0.57
C GLN A 165 -3.55 -25.68 0.47
N PRO A 166 -2.48 -24.99 0.91
CA PRO A 166 -2.61 -23.84 1.80
C PRO A 166 -3.17 -22.62 1.06
N VAL A 167 -3.75 -21.70 1.83
CA VAL A 167 -4.20 -20.40 1.31
C VAL A 167 -3.03 -19.43 1.37
N VAL A 168 -2.65 -18.90 0.21
CA VAL A 168 -1.55 -17.93 0.07
C VAL A 168 -2.08 -16.51 0.19
N THR A 169 -1.41 -15.69 1.00
CA THR A 169 -1.67 -14.25 1.11
C THR A 169 -0.38 -13.48 0.85
N ALA A 170 -0.44 -12.49 -0.03
CA ALA A 170 0.64 -11.52 -0.21
C ALA A 170 0.28 -10.22 0.52
N ILE A 171 1.21 -9.72 1.34
CA ILE A 171 1.06 -8.50 2.11
C ILE A 171 2.09 -7.49 1.61
N ALA A 172 1.61 -6.34 1.15
CA ALA A 172 2.42 -5.20 0.75
C ALA A 172 2.32 -4.12 1.86
N GLY A 173 3.27 -4.13 2.79
CA GLY A 173 3.28 -3.26 3.96
C GLY A 173 3.76 -3.97 5.22
N ALA A 174 3.86 -3.20 6.31
CA ALA A 174 4.42 -3.70 7.55
C ALA A 174 3.58 -4.78 8.21
N VAL A 175 4.23 -5.89 8.58
CA VAL A 175 3.59 -7.01 9.28
C VAL A 175 3.71 -6.79 10.78
N GLN A 176 2.57 -6.76 11.46
CA GLN A 176 2.52 -6.68 12.92
C GLN A 176 2.33 -8.07 13.49
N THR A 177 3.28 -8.52 14.31
CA THR A 177 3.15 -9.77 15.06
C THR A 177 2.34 -9.51 16.33
N GLY A 178 1.24 -10.25 16.51
CA GLY A 178 0.41 -10.24 17.72
C GLY A 178 0.69 -11.43 18.65
N LEU A 179 -0.21 -11.64 19.62
CA LEU A 179 -0.10 -12.71 20.63
C LEU A 179 -0.06 -14.15 20.08
N ARG A 180 -0.43 -14.35 18.81
CA ARG A 180 -0.52 -15.67 18.16
C ARG A 180 0.45 -15.83 16.99
N SER A 181 1.45 -14.97 16.90
CA SER A 181 2.44 -14.98 15.82
C SER A 181 3.78 -14.50 16.39
N ALA A 182 4.85 -15.24 16.12
CA ALA A 182 6.20 -14.84 16.48
C ALA A 182 7.16 -15.23 15.36
N PRO A 183 8.30 -14.53 15.22
CA PRO A 183 9.39 -15.02 14.39
C PRO A 183 9.80 -16.42 14.84
N LEU A 184 10.08 -17.30 13.88
CA LEU A 184 10.61 -18.62 14.18
C LEU A 184 12.01 -18.45 14.82
N ALA A 185 12.18 -18.95 16.03
CA ALA A 185 13.42 -18.85 16.79
C ALA A 185 13.95 -20.25 17.12
N ALA A 186 15.26 -20.43 17.18
CA ALA A 186 15.85 -21.68 17.65
C ALA A 186 15.43 -21.97 19.10
N PRO A 187 15.15 -23.23 19.47
CA PRO A 187 15.34 -24.46 18.69
C PRO A 187 14.15 -24.88 17.82
N ASP A 188 13.13 -24.03 17.65
CA ASP A 188 11.92 -24.40 16.92
C ASP A 188 12.14 -24.44 15.41
N ALA A 189 11.51 -25.40 14.75
CA ALA A 189 11.51 -25.57 13.30
C ALA A 189 10.14 -26.05 12.81
N ILE A 190 9.83 -25.82 11.54
CA ILE A 190 8.58 -26.27 10.92
C ILE A 190 8.89 -27.37 9.92
N LEU A 191 8.21 -28.51 10.06
CA LEU A 191 8.24 -29.57 9.06
C LEU A 191 7.18 -29.28 7.99
N ALA A 192 7.63 -28.98 6.79
CA ALA A 192 6.79 -28.61 5.65
C ALA A 192 6.88 -29.65 4.53
N ARG A 193 5.81 -29.78 3.75
CA ARG A 193 5.76 -30.61 2.54
C ARG A 193 5.43 -29.74 1.34
N HIS A 194 6.23 -29.88 0.29
CA HIS A 194 5.97 -29.28 -1.01
C HIS A 194 6.09 -30.37 -2.07
N ASN A 195 5.00 -30.59 -2.82
CA ASN A 195 4.83 -31.74 -3.70
C ASN A 195 5.04 -33.07 -2.93
N THR A 196 5.98 -33.90 -3.38
CA THR A 196 6.31 -35.21 -2.80
C THR A 196 7.49 -35.16 -1.82
N LYS A 197 8.09 -33.99 -1.61
CA LYS A 197 9.30 -33.82 -0.78
C LYS A 197 8.98 -33.13 0.53
N THR A 198 9.78 -33.44 1.54
CA THR A 198 9.68 -32.85 2.87
C THR A 198 10.86 -31.91 3.11
N TYR A 199 10.60 -30.81 3.81
CA TYR A 199 11.56 -29.78 4.11
C TYR A 199 11.47 -29.40 5.58
N VAL A 200 12.62 -29.08 6.17
CA VAL A 200 12.69 -28.41 7.47
C VAL A 200 12.88 -26.93 7.22
N ILE A 201 11.98 -26.10 7.75
CA ILE A 201 12.09 -24.65 7.75
C ILE A 201 12.69 -24.22 9.09
N TRP A 202 13.84 -23.56 9.05
CA TRP A 202 14.58 -23.16 10.23
C TRP A 202 15.37 -21.89 9.94
N SER A 203 15.44 -20.95 10.89
CA SER A 203 16.26 -19.72 10.79
C SER A 203 16.14 -18.96 9.45
N GLY A 204 14.96 -18.95 8.82
CA GLY A 204 14.74 -18.30 7.52
C GLY A 204 15.24 -19.08 6.30
N HIS A 205 15.55 -20.36 6.46
CA HIS A 205 16.03 -21.25 5.40
C HIS A 205 15.14 -22.50 5.29
N ARG A 206 15.24 -23.18 4.15
CA ARG A 206 14.66 -24.51 3.94
C ARG A 206 15.74 -25.52 3.55
N SER A 207 15.70 -26.68 4.19
CA SER A 207 16.57 -27.81 3.84
C SER A 207 15.71 -29.02 3.54
N GLU A 208 15.97 -29.71 2.43
CA GLU A 208 15.29 -30.96 2.10
C GLU A 208 15.66 -32.04 3.12
N ILE A 209 14.68 -32.85 3.54
CA ILE A 209 14.88 -33.98 4.43
C ILE A 209 14.15 -35.21 3.90
N ASP A 210 14.84 -36.35 3.91
CA ASP A 210 14.21 -37.65 3.69
C ASP A 210 13.81 -38.28 5.03
N LEU A 211 12.51 -38.37 5.30
CA LEU A 211 11.96 -38.97 6.52
C LEU A 211 12.11 -40.51 6.56
N ALA A 212 12.50 -41.14 5.45
CA ALA A 212 12.88 -42.54 5.42
C ALA A 212 14.26 -42.76 6.06
N ASN A 213 15.16 -41.75 6.01
CA ASN A 213 16.42 -41.77 6.73
C ASN A 213 16.19 -41.48 8.22
N LYS A 214 16.03 -42.54 9.01
CA LYS A 214 15.76 -42.44 10.45
C LYS A 214 16.92 -41.82 11.25
N SER A 215 18.16 -41.98 10.80
CA SER A 215 19.33 -41.38 11.45
C SER A 215 19.25 -39.84 11.43
N VAL A 216 18.87 -39.25 10.29
CA VAL A 216 18.65 -37.78 10.15
C VAL A 216 17.42 -37.34 10.91
N ALA A 217 16.28 -38.04 10.73
CA ALA A 217 15.02 -37.67 11.34
C ALA A 217 15.14 -37.65 12.89
N LEU A 218 15.68 -38.71 13.49
CA LEU A 218 15.84 -38.80 14.94
C LEU A 218 16.87 -37.79 15.49
N ALA A 219 17.94 -37.50 14.74
CA ALA A 219 18.91 -36.48 15.14
C ALA A 219 18.28 -35.07 15.21
N LEU A 220 17.24 -34.82 14.43
CA LEU A 220 16.44 -33.58 14.47
C LEU A 220 15.28 -33.64 15.47
N GLY A 221 15.13 -34.74 16.22
CA GLY A 221 14.01 -34.96 17.14
C GLY A 221 12.70 -35.30 16.44
N ILE A 222 12.73 -35.69 15.16
CA ILE A 222 11.56 -36.14 14.40
C ILE A 222 11.39 -37.64 14.63
N ASP A 223 10.52 -37.99 15.57
CA ASP A 223 10.15 -39.37 15.89
C ASP A 223 8.71 -39.70 15.43
N SER A 224 8.17 -40.82 15.87
CA SER A 224 6.79 -41.24 15.55
C SER A 224 5.70 -40.34 16.14
N THR A 225 6.04 -39.45 17.09
CA THR A 225 5.13 -38.49 17.71
C THR A 225 5.19 -37.12 17.04
N ALA A 226 6.14 -36.91 16.13
CA ALA A 226 6.28 -35.68 15.39
C ALA A 226 5.01 -35.35 14.57
N SER A 227 4.72 -34.05 14.46
CA SER A 227 3.59 -33.57 13.67
C SER A 227 3.76 -33.92 12.19
N VAL A 228 2.65 -34.22 11.51
CA VAL A 228 2.63 -34.47 10.07
C VAL A 228 3.14 -33.23 9.32
N PRO A 229 3.98 -33.38 8.28
CA PRO A 229 4.44 -32.26 7.47
C PRO A 229 3.29 -31.38 6.94
N VAL A 230 3.36 -30.09 7.25
CA VAL A 230 2.35 -29.10 6.86
C VAL A 230 2.50 -28.77 5.37
N PRO A 231 1.42 -28.78 4.55
CA PRO A 231 1.54 -28.44 3.14
C PRO A 231 1.93 -26.97 2.97
N MET A 232 2.87 -26.72 2.05
CA MET A 232 3.40 -25.41 1.71
C MET A 232 3.12 -25.10 0.23
N SER A 233 2.82 -23.85 -0.09
CA SER A 233 2.61 -23.35 -1.44
C SER A 233 3.92 -23.17 -2.19
N SER A 234 3.86 -23.14 -3.53
CA SER A 234 5.03 -22.77 -4.33
C SER A 234 5.51 -21.34 -4.04
N ALA A 235 4.59 -20.41 -3.72
CA ALA A 235 4.97 -19.03 -3.41
C ALA A 235 5.83 -18.93 -2.15
N LEU A 236 5.47 -19.64 -1.07
CA LEU A 236 6.28 -19.66 0.14
C LEU A 236 7.57 -20.49 -0.05
N PHE A 237 7.50 -21.60 -0.79
CA PHE A 237 8.67 -22.41 -1.14
C PHE A 237 9.73 -21.62 -1.90
N ASP A 238 9.33 -20.80 -2.88
CA ASP A 238 10.23 -19.97 -3.67
C ASP A 238 10.75 -18.76 -2.88
N ALA A 239 9.97 -18.26 -1.91
CA ALA A 239 10.35 -17.15 -1.05
C ALA A 239 11.41 -17.53 0.00
N ILE A 240 11.46 -18.78 0.46
CA ILE A 240 12.41 -19.25 1.47
C ILE A 240 13.68 -19.77 0.80
N PRO A 241 14.88 -19.21 1.08
CA PRO A 241 16.14 -19.68 0.51
C PRO A 241 16.43 -21.16 0.84
N ALA A 242 16.79 -21.92 -0.20
CA ALA A 242 17.19 -23.31 -0.05
C ALA A 242 18.64 -23.44 0.43
N THR A 243 18.89 -24.42 1.29
CA THR A 243 20.23 -24.89 1.65
C THR A 243 20.44 -26.30 1.13
N ASP A 244 21.63 -26.84 1.35
CA ASP A 244 21.92 -28.25 1.10
C ASP A 244 20.94 -29.18 1.85
N PRO A 245 20.64 -30.36 1.27
CA PRO A 245 19.78 -31.35 1.89
C PRO A 245 20.41 -31.88 3.18
N LEU A 246 19.55 -32.19 4.16
CA LEU A 246 19.96 -32.81 5.41
C LEU A 246 20.18 -34.30 5.18
N ILE A 247 21.45 -34.66 5.03
CA ILE A 247 21.89 -36.03 4.83
C ILE A 247 22.96 -36.39 5.86
N ASN A 248 23.20 -37.69 6.01
CA ASN A 248 24.34 -38.19 6.76
C ASN A 248 25.64 -37.75 6.05
N PRO A 249 26.55 -37.04 6.72
CA PRO A 249 27.82 -36.65 6.13
C PRO A 249 28.61 -37.88 5.69
N VAL A 250 29.09 -37.87 4.44
CA VAL A 250 29.97 -38.92 3.93
C VAL A 250 31.39 -38.65 4.44
N ILE A 251 31.93 -39.57 5.24
CA ILE A 251 33.30 -39.48 5.76
C ILE A 251 34.19 -40.44 4.96
N PRO A 252 35.16 -39.94 4.18
CA PRO A 252 36.07 -40.79 3.43
C PRO A 252 36.86 -41.72 4.35
N GLY A 253 36.88 -43.01 4.03
CA GLY A 253 37.57 -44.02 4.83
C GLY A 253 36.89 -44.36 6.15
N ALA A 254 35.61 -44.00 6.34
CA ALA A 254 34.84 -44.38 7.53
C ALA A 254 34.96 -45.88 7.83
N GLY A 255 35.19 -46.21 9.09
CA GLY A 255 35.41 -47.59 9.56
C GLY A 255 36.86 -48.10 9.47
N ALA A 256 37.75 -47.41 8.75
CA ALA A 256 39.17 -47.78 8.73
C ALA A 256 39.87 -47.43 10.07
N PRO A 257 40.93 -48.16 10.45
CA PRO A 257 41.69 -47.87 11.67
C PRO A 257 42.22 -46.43 11.69
N SER A 258 42.17 -45.79 12.86
CA SER A 258 42.77 -44.47 13.07
C SER A 258 44.28 -44.48 12.80
N PRO A 259 44.80 -43.57 11.95
CA PRO A 259 46.25 -43.39 11.81
C PRO A 259 46.90 -42.69 13.03
N TRP A 260 46.11 -42.13 13.96
CA TRP A 260 46.61 -41.56 15.21
C TRP A 260 46.37 -42.47 16.40
N ASN A 261 47.33 -42.48 17.31
CA ASN A 261 47.23 -43.17 18.58
C ASN A 261 46.41 -42.34 19.58
N LEU A 262 45.14 -42.70 19.75
CA LEU A 262 44.19 -42.04 20.66
C LEU A 262 44.09 -42.74 22.02
N GLY A 263 44.95 -43.73 22.31
CA GLY A 263 44.91 -44.52 23.55
C GLY A 263 43.73 -45.48 23.67
N GLN A 264 42.76 -45.42 22.75
CA GLN A 264 41.64 -46.36 22.62
C GLN A 264 41.43 -46.75 21.15
N PRO A 265 40.88 -47.95 20.86
CA PRO A 265 40.54 -48.33 19.50
C PRO A 265 39.42 -47.44 18.98
N ALA A 266 39.76 -46.54 18.05
CA ALA A 266 38.82 -45.69 17.33
C ALA A 266 39.04 -45.84 15.83
N VAL A 267 37.94 -45.78 15.08
CA VAL A 267 37.95 -45.82 13.61
C VAL A 267 37.62 -44.45 13.04
N ILE A 268 38.08 -44.17 11.82
CA ILE A 268 37.67 -42.98 11.08
C ILE A 268 36.14 -42.92 11.04
N GLY A 269 35.56 -41.75 11.32
CA GLY A 269 34.13 -41.52 11.49
C GLY A 269 33.63 -41.55 12.93
N SER A 270 34.46 -42.00 13.89
CA SER A 270 34.11 -42.01 15.31
C SER A 270 33.97 -40.59 15.87
N VAL A 271 32.99 -40.39 16.75
CA VAL A 271 32.80 -39.14 17.50
C VAL A 271 33.61 -39.19 18.80
N LEU A 272 34.46 -38.20 19.00
CA LEU A 272 35.26 -38.00 20.20
C LEU A 272 34.66 -36.88 21.03
N SER A 273 34.54 -37.06 22.35
CA SER A 273 34.19 -36.00 23.29
C SER A 273 35.42 -35.57 24.08
N VAL A 274 35.62 -34.26 24.20
CA VAL A 274 36.64 -33.69 25.07
C VAL A 274 35.93 -32.88 26.14
N HIS A 275 36.15 -33.26 27.39
CA HIS A 275 35.65 -32.52 28.54
C HIS A 275 36.58 -31.33 28.83
N ASP A 276 36.05 -30.12 28.76
CA ASP A 276 36.82 -28.90 29.06
C ASP A 276 36.92 -28.72 30.58
N LEU A 277 38.15 -28.80 31.12
CA LEU A 277 38.43 -28.68 32.54
C LEU A 277 38.39 -27.22 33.06
N GLN A 278 38.42 -26.22 32.16
CA GLN A 278 38.41 -24.79 32.50
C GLN A 278 37.02 -24.17 32.39
N ARG A 279 36.14 -24.77 31.58
CA ARG A 279 34.81 -24.25 31.26
C ARG A 279 33.75 -25.22 31.76
N SER A 280 33.23 -24.96 32.95
CA SER A 280 32.09 -25.71 33.49
C SER A 280 30.90 -25.57 32.53
N GLY A 281 30.57 -26.61 31.77
CA GLY A 281 29.25 -26.72 31.16
C GLY A 281 29.05 -27.46 29.84
N ALA A 282 30.07 -27.84 29.06
CA ALA A 282 29.79 -28.62 27.84
C ALA A 282 30.99 -29.43 27.31
N ASP A 283 30.74 -30.70 27.00
CA ASP A 283 31.66 -31.51 26.18
C ASP A 283 31.78 -30.90 24.78
N THR A 284 33.01 -30.79 24.29
CA THR A 284 33.24 -30.43 22.88
C THR A 284 33.35 -31.70 22.05
N PHE A 285 32.53 -31.79 21.01
CA PHE A 285 32.53 -32.93 20.10
C PHE A 285 33.44 -32.72 18.91
N TYR A 286 34.15 -33.78 18.55
CA TYR A 286 34.99 -33.86 17.36
C TYR A 286 34.65 -35.13 16.57
N VAL A 287 34.86 -35.11 15.27
CA VAL A 287 34.85 -36.32 14.43
C VAL A 287 36.26 -36.65 14.00
N LEU A 288 36.60 -37.93 14.03
CA LEU A 288 37.88 -38.45 13.54
C LEU A 288 37.83 -38.63 12.02
N LEU A 289 38.73 -37.98 11.28
CA LEU A 289 38.86 -38.05 9.82
C LEU A 289 40.12 -38.84 9.43
N GLY A 290 40.44 -39.01 8.15
CA GLY A 290 41.70 -39.68 7.73
C GLY A 290 42.96 -38.80 7.83
N ASN A 291 42.79 -37.48 7.90
CA ASN A 291 43.86 -36.48 8.00
C ASN A 291 43.84 -35.61 9.27
N GLY A 292 42.88 -35.78 10.18
CA GLY A 292 42.91 -35.15 11.50
C GLY A 292 41.60 -35.35 12.27
N VAL A 293 41.28 -34.39 13.15
CA VAL A 293 39.99 -34.28 13.84
C VAL A 293 39.31 -32.98 13.47
N GLN A 294 37.99 -32.99 13.30
CA GLN A 294 37.20 -31.79 13.02
C GLN A 294 36.20 -31.55 14.15
N ARG A 295 36.13 -30.32 14.67
CA ARG A 295 35.12 -29.93 15.66
C ARG A 295 33.74 -29.95 15.02
N ILE A 296 32.77 -30.56 15.70
CA ILE A 296 31.39 -30.70 15.22
C ILE A 296 30.38 -30.21 16.25
N SER A 297 29.18 -29.90 15.79
CA SER A 297 28.07 -29.56 16.69
C SER A 297 27.50 -30.80 17.37
N PRO A 298 26.81 -30.66 18.52
CA PRO A 298 26.09 -31.77 19.16
C PRO A 298 25.09 -32.45 18.21
N PHE A 299 24.46 -31.69 17.31
CA PHE A 299 23.58 -32.22 16.27
C PHE A 299 24.30 -33.20 15.34
N VAL A 300 25.45 -32.79 14.78
CA VAL A 300 26.25 -33.66 13.90
C VAL A 300 26.80 -34.87 14.66
N ALA A 301 27.15 -34.70 15.94
CA ALA A 301 27.59 -35.80 16.79
C ALA A 301 26.49 -36.85 16.97
N SER A 302 25.26 -36.43 17.25
CA SER A 302 24.09 -37.33 17.33
C SER A 302 23.81 -38.01 16.00
N LEU A 303 23.93 -37.29 14.89
CA LEU A 303 23.72 -37.80 13.53
C LEU A 303 24.74 -38.87 13.12
N LEU A 304 26.02 -38.69 13.50
CA LEU A 304 27.06 -39.67 13.20
C LEU A 304 26.96 -40.91 14.09
N ARG A 305 26.43 -40.77 15.31
CA ARG A 305 26.24 -41.89 16.25
C ARG A 305 25.00 -42.73 15.98
N SER A 306 24.04 -42.22 15.21
CA SER A 306 22.82 -42.92 14.84
C SER A 306 22.95 -43.75 13.55
N GLN A 307 24.18 -43.92 13.04
CA GLN A 307 24.51 -44.81 11.92
C GLN A 307 24.77 -46.23 12.36
#